data_AF-A0A1Y4F400-F1
#
_entry.id   AF-A0A1Y4F400-F1
#
_cell.length_a   1.000
_cell.length_b   1.000
_cell.length_c   1.000
_cell.angle_alpha   90.00
_cell.angle_beta   90.00
_cell.angle_gamma   90.00
#
_symmetry.space_group_name_H-M   'P 1'
#
loop_
_entity.id
_entity.type
_entity.pdbx_description
1 polymer ?
#
loop_
_entity_poly.entity_id
_entity_poly.type
_entity_poly.pdbx_seq_one_letter_code
_entity_poly.pdbx_strand_id
1 'polypeptide(L)'
;LHIKAHEYKCTNTDCNASTIAENFNGFLNYYSRMTERCADFICSLALETSCEGCSRICKVLGIKISGDTVIRLLLKRYQAMEHDFTGDKIGIDNFAYKKRHTYGTIIVDEETHNPITLLDGRDGGALRKWLKNNKHIKVITRDRASAYAKVIAEELPDAMQVADRFHLHQNLLEAIKKALNHELPATIKIPHNDEPEESHETDKKNCTGCG
;
A
#
# COMPACT_ATOMS: atom_id res chain seq x y z
N LEU A 1 29.34 24.98 -3.02
CA LEU A 1 28.43 26.15 -3.01
C LEU A 1 28.64 26.89 -1.70
N HIS A 2 28.75 28.22 -1.75
CA HIS A 2 28.79 29.08 -0.57
C HIS A 2 27.78 30.20 -0.80
N ILE A 3 26.89 30.42 0.16
CA ILE A 3 25.83 31.44 0.10
C ILE A 3 25.91 32.23 1.39
N LYS A 4 25.82 33.55 1.24
CA LYS A 4 25.71 34.49 2.34
C LYS A 4 24.26 34.95 2.39
N ALA A 5 23.65 34.83 3.56
CA ALA A 5 22.31 35.33 3.87
C ALA A 5 22.44 36.41 4.94
N HIS A 6 21.64 37.45 4.85
CA HIS A 6 21.55 38.52 5.83
C HIS A 6 20.32 38.36 6.73
N GLU A 7 20.46 38.75 8.00
CA GLU A 7 19.36 38.86 8.94
C GLU A 7 19.20 40.34 9.32
N TYR A 8 18.00 40.87 9.14
CA TYR A 8 17.63 42.25 9.40
C TYR A 8 16.79 42.33 10.67
N LYS A 9 17.07 43.33 11.52
CA LYS A 9 16.17 43.66 12.64
C LYS A 9 14.93 44.38 12.08
N CYS A 10 13.74 43.95 12.48
CA CYS A 10 12.53 44.69 12.16
C CYS A 10 12.46 45.99 12.98
N THR A 11 12.08 47.09 12.32
CA THR A 11 11.90 48.41 12.94
C THR A 11 10.45 48.89 12.93
N ASN A 12 9.53 48.12 12.33
CA ASN A 12 8.09 48.41 12.35
C ASN A 12 7.50 47.93 13.68
N THR A 13 6.92 48.85 14.46
CA THR A 13 6.25 48.57 15.75
C THR A 13 5.04 47.66 15.61
N ASP A 14 4.41 47.66 14.44
CA ASP A 14 3.15 46.98 14.18
C ASP A 14 3.40 45.56 13.60
N CYS A 15 4.68 45.20 13.42
CA CYS A 15 5.10 43.90 12.92
C CYS A 15 5.50 42.98 14.07
N ASN A 16 4.85 41.83 14.17
CA ASN A 16 5.07 40.87 15.25
C ASN A 16 6.36 40.04 15.13
N ALA A 17 7.21 40.33 14.12
CA ALA A 17 8.49 39.65 13.89
C ALA A 17 9.66 40.53 14.37
N SER A 18 10.54 39.99 15.22
CA SER A 18 11.72 40.70 15.74
C SER A 18 12.84 40.82 14.71
N THR A 19 13.04 39.79 13.88
CA THR A 19 14.00 39.76 12.78
C THR A 19 13.37 39.18 11.50
N ILE A 20 13.98 39.51 10.36
CA ILE A 20 13.62 39.05 9.03
C ILE A 20 14.91 38.57 8.35
N ALA A 21 15.01 37.28 8.05
CA ALA A 21 16.14 36.72 7.31
C ALA A 21 15.87 36.70 5.80
N GLU A 22 16.93 36.88 4.99
CA GLU A 22 16.88 36.62 3.56
C GLU A 22 16.48 35.16 3.30
N ASN A 23 15.45 34.96 2.48
CA ASN A 23 15.00 33.65 2.04
C ASN A 23 15.24 33.50 0.53
N PHE A 24 15.93 32.43 0.13
CA PHE A 24 16.13 32.11 -1.28
C PHE A 24 14.98 31.22 -1.72
N ASN A 25 13.80 31.82 -1.88
CA ASN A 25 12.53 31.15 -2.20
C ASN A 25 12.70 30.08 -3.29
N GLY A 26 12.26 28.85 -3.03
CA GLY A 26 12.39 27.71 -3.95
C GLY A 26 13.80 27.12 -4.09
N PHE A 27 14.82 27.70 -3.45
CA PHE A 27 16.20 27.22 -3.48
C PHE A 27 16.73 26.80 -2.09
N LEU A 28 16.66 27.68 -1.10
CA LEU A 28 17.04 27.45 0.30
C LEU A 28 16.04 28.16 1.22
N ASN A 29 15.11 27.39 1.77
CA ASN A 29 14.15 27.85 2.77
C ASN A 29 14.81 28.17 4.12
N TYR A 30 14.16 29.03 4.90
CA TYR A 30 14.60 29.44 6.25
C TYR A 30 14.96 28.25 7.16
N TYR A 31 16.07 28.38 7.90
CA TYR A 31 16.76 27.32 8.66
C TYR A 31 17.14 26.03 7.90
N SER A 32 16.91 25.91 6.60
CA SER A 32 17.33 24.72 5.84
C SER A 32 18.84 24.65 5.67
N ARG A 33 19.39 23.45 5.84
CA ARG A 33 20.80 23.12 5.53
C ARG A 33 20.95 22.40 4.18
N MET A 34 19.88 22.37 3.39
CA MET A 34 19.77 21.58 2.16
C MET A 34 18.92 22.34 1.13
N THR A 35 19.37 22.35 -0.12
CA THR A 35 18.59 22.99 -1.19
C THR A 35 17.33 22.18 -1.51
N GLU A 36 16.26 22.84 -1.94
CA GLU A 36 14.99 22.15 -2.26
C GLU A 36 15.21 21.06 -3.33
N ARG A 37 15.94 21.36 -4.41
CA ARG A 37 16.33 20.37 -5.45
C ARG A 37 17.09 19.15 -4.89
N CYS A 38 17.84 19.30 -3.80
CA CYS A 38 18.52 18.18 -3.14
C CYS A 38 17.53 17.38 -2.29
N ALA A 39 16.61 18.07 -1.60
CA ALA A 39 15.52 17.43 -0.88
C ALA A 39 14.60 16.60 -1.81
N ASP A 40 14.26 17.15 -2.99
CA ASP A 40 13.40 16.47 -3.97
C ASP A 40 14.07 15.22 -4.53
N PHE A 41 15.35 15.32 -4.91
CA PHE A 41 16.15 14.16 -5.33
C PHE A 41 16.16 13.05 -4.26
N ILE A 42 16.33 13.40 -2.99
CA ILE A 42 16.29 12.47 -1.87
C ILE A 42 14.90 11.85 -1.71
N CYS A 43 13.82 12.64 -1.84
CA CYS A 43 12.45 12.12 -1.76
C CYS A 43 12.15 11.13 -2.90
N SER A 44 12.48 11.45 -4.16
CA SER A 44 12.32 10.52 -5.28
C SER A 44 13.13 9.23 -5.06
N LEU A 45 14.40 9.35 -4.69
CA LEU A 45 15.27 8.19 -4.41
C LEU A 45 14.76 7.34 -3.23
N ALA A 46 14.09 7.95 -2.25
CA ALA A 46 13.52 7.24 -1.11
C ALA A 46 12.22 6.50 -1.43
N LEU A 47 11.39 7.04 -2.32
CA LEU A 47 10.16 6.40 -2.80
C LEU A 47 10.47 5.15 -3.64
N GLU A 48 11.49 5.21 -4.50
CA GLU A 48 11.98 4.07 -5.30
C GLU A 48 12.80 3.04 -4.48
N THR A 49 13.07 3.29 -3.20
CA THR A 49 13.91 2.40 -2.38
C THR A 49 13.36 2.21 -0.95
N SER A 50 14.11 2.64 0.05
CA SER A 50 13.72 2.72 1.46
C SER A 50 14.53 3.84 2.09
N CYS A 51 14.08 4.42 3.20
CA CYS A 51 14.80 5.54 3.83
C CYS A 51 16.26 5.18 4.18
N GLU A 52 16.51 3.93 4.59
CA GLU A 52 17.87 3.41 4.82
C GLU A 52 18.63 3.03 3.54
N GLY A 53 17.95 2.61 2.47
CA GLY A 53 18.56 2.46 1.13
C GLY A 53 19.04 3.80 0.58
N CYS A 54 18.15 4.79 0.56
CA CYS A 54 18.42 6.18 0.18
C CYS A 54 19.55 6.79 1.01
N SER A 55 19.54 6.61 2.33
CA SER A 55 20.63 7.00 3.25
C SER A 55 22.01 6.47 2.80
N ARG A 56 22.11 5.16 2.49
CA ARG A 56 23.35 4.55 2.00
C ARG A 56 23.78 5.07 0.63
N ILE A 57 22.84 5.23 -0.32
CA ILE A 57 23.13 5.73 -1.67
C ILE A 57 23.57 7.20 -1.60
N CYS A 58 22.87 8.04 -0.84
CA CYS A 58 23.22 9.44 -0.59
C CYS A 58 24.65 9.57 -0.05
N LYS A 59 25.05 8.72 0.90
CA LYS A 59 26.41 8.70 1.46
C LYS A 59 27.48 8.46 0.38
N VAL A 60 27.23 7.61 -0.62
CA VAL A 60 28.14 7.38 -1.75
C VAL A 60 28.18 8.61 -2.68
N LEU A 61 27.04 9.29 -2.87
CA LEU A 61 26.92 10.55 -3.61
C LEU A 61 27.44 11.79 -2.83
N GLY A 62 28.08 11.60 -1.67
CA GLY A 62 28.59 12.68 -0.81
C GLY A 62 27.54 13.43 0.02
N ILE A 63 26.26 13.05 -0.10
CA ILE A 63 25.12 13.65 0.61
C ILE A 63 25.01 13.01 2.00
N LYS A 64 25.25 13.79 3.05
CA LYS A 64 25.20 13.32 4.45
C LYS A 64 23.78 13.43 5.01
N ILE A 65 23.04 12.32 5.00
CA ILE A 65 21.68 12.19 5.57
C ILE A 65 21.50 10.82 6.25
N SER A 66 20.56 10.70 7.19
CA SER A 66 20.16 9.44 7.84
C SER A 66 18.74 9.02 7.43
N GLY A 67 18.37 7.74 7.60
CA GLY A 67 17.00 7.27 7.31
C GLY A 67 15.93 8.07 8.03
N ASP A 68 16.10 8.35 9.33
CA ASP A 68 15.16 9.19 10.11
C ASP A 68 14.99 10.61 9.55
N THR A 69 16.01 11.11 8.86
CA THR A 69 15.97 12.43 8.22
C THR A 69 15.28 12.35 6.86
N VAL A 70 15.43 11.24 6.12
CA VAL A 70 14.64 10.94 4.91
C VAL A 70 13.15 10.76 5.26
N ILE A 71 12.83 10.03 6.34
CA ILE A 71 11.44 9.86 6.84
C ILE A 71 10.82 11.23 7.14
N ARG A 72 11.50 12.07 7.93
CA ARG A 72 11.01 13.43 8.25
C ARG A 72 10.88 14.32 7.02
N LEU A 73 11.71 14.13 6.00
CA LEU A 73 11.64 14.89 4.75
C LEU A 73 10.43 14.48 3.90
N LEU A 74 10.18 13.18 3.77
CA LEU A 74 8.98 12.64 3.11
C LEU A 74 7.71 13.09 3.83
N LEU A 75 7.66 13.00 5.16
CA LEU A 75 6.54 13.49 5.96
C LEU A 75 6.32 15.00 5.81
N LYS A 76 7.40 15.81 5.80
CA LYS A 76 7.30 17.26 5.53
C LYS A 76 6.77 17.56 4.12
N ARG A 77 7.23 16.82 3.10
CA ARG A 77 6.72 16.96 1.72
C ARG A 77 5.24 16.59 1.66
N TYR A 78 4.85 15.44 2.22
CA TYR A 78 3.45 14.99 2.32
C TYR A 78 2.55 16.03 2.98
N GLN A 79 2.94 16.56 4.15
CA GLN A 79 2.20 17.60 4.88
C GLN A 79 2.07 18.94 4.14
N ALA A 80 2.89 19.16 3.11
CA ALA A 80 2.86 20.36 2.27
C ALA A 80 2.16 20.14 0.91
N MET A 81 1.65 18.93 0.64
CA MET A 81 0.82 18.68 -0.53
C MET A 81 -0.61 19.14 -0.25
N GLU A 82 -1.27 19.75 -1.24
CA GLU A 82 -2.73 19.81 -1.26
C GLU A 82 -3.26 18.37 -1.37
N HIS A 83 -4.29 18.04 -0.59
CA HIS A 83 -4.90 16.72 -0.57
C HIS A 83 -6.25 16.81 -1.29
N ASP A 84 -6.45 15.96 -2.31
CA ASP A 84 -7.70 15.95 -3.08
C ASP A 84 -8.92 15.70 -2.19
N PHE A 85 -10.05 16.31 -2.57
CA PHE A 85 -11.34 16.00 -1.94
C PHE A 85 -11.75 14.57 -2.30
N THR A 86 -11.94 13.72 -1.29
CA THR A 86 -12.43 12.35 -1.46
C THR A 86 -13.73 12.30 -2.27
N GLY A 87 -13.73 11.62 -3.42
CA GLY A 87 -14.90 11.49 -4.28
C GLY A 87 -16.04 10.70 -3.62
N ASP A 88 -17.20 10.65 -4.29
CA ASP A 88 -18.37 9.91 -3.77
C ASP A 88 -18.34 8.39 -4.06
N LYS A 89 -17.20 7.88 -4.56
CA LYS A 89 -16.97 6.48 -4.96
C LYS A 89 -15.63 6.00 -4.40
N ILE A 90 -15.65 4.96 -3.57
CA ILE A 90 -14.45 4.44 -2.90
C ILE A 90 -14.32 2.92 -2.97
N GLY A 91 -13.09 2.45 -3.05
CA GLY A 91 -12.71 1.04 -2.90
C GLY A 91 -12.21 0.77 -1.48
N ILE A 92 -12.63 -0.36 -0.89
CA ILE A 92 -12.24 -0.78 0.47
C ILE A 92 -11.68 -2.21 0.44
N ASP A 93 -10.44 -2.40 0.91
CA ASP A 93 -9.79 -3.71 1.01
C ASP A 93 -8.82 -3.82 2.22
N ASN A 94 -8.32 -5.02 2.46
CA ASN A 94 -7.49 -5.44 3.58
C ASN A 94 -5.99 -5.18 3.27
N PHE A 95 -5.45 -4.08 3.77
CA PHE A 95 -4.02 -3.80 3.66
C PHE A 95 -3.19 -4.67 4.60
N ALA A 96 -2.07 -5.23 4.14
CA ALA A 96 -1.27 -6.17 4.91
C ALA A 96 0.14 -5.62 5.25
N TYR A 97 0.24 -4.79 6.30
CA TYR A 97 1.53 -4.26 6.81
C TYR A 97 2.58 -5.35 7.01
N LYS A 98 2.16 -6.49 7.57
CA LYS A 98 2.95 -7.73 7.62
C LYS A 98 2.01 -8.90 7.37
N LYS A 99 2.05 -9.45 6.16
CA LYS A 99 1.21 -10.58 5.70
C LYS A 99 1.17 -11.71 6.75
N ARG A 100 -0.04 -12.18 7.07
CA ARG A 100 -0.37 -13.15 8.16
C ARG A 100 -0.16 -12.68 9.62
N HIS A 101 0.20 -11.42 9.87
CA HIS A 101 0.37 -10.88 11.22
C HIS A 101 -0.48 -9.62 11.48
N THR A 102 -0.23 -8.54 10.75
CA THR A 102 -0.85 -7.23 10.99
C THR A 102 -1.50 -6.70 9.72
N TYR A 103 -2.75 -6.24 9.88
CA TYR A 103 -3.64 -5.82 8.81
C TYR A 103 -4.34 -4.51 9.17
N GLY A 104 -4.55 -3.68 8.16
CA GLY A 104 -5.39 -2.48 8.19
C GLY A 104 -6.47 -2.57 7.12
N THR A 105 -7.28 -1.51 7.04
CA THR A 105 -8.27 -1.30 5.97
C THR A 105 -7.79 -0.13 5.13
N ILE A 106 -7.45 -0.35 3.84
CA ILE A 106 -7.15 0.75 2.92
C ILE A 106 -8.45 1.24 2.29
N ILE A 107 -8.57 2.56 2.14
CA ILE A 107 -9.64 3.21 1.38
C ILE A 107 -9.00 3.97 0.23
N VAL A 108 -9.45 3.71 -0.99
CA VAL A 108 -8.94 4.26 -2.25
C VAL A 108 -10.07 4.99 -2.97
N ASP A 109 -9.77 6.10 -3.61
CA ASP A 109 -10.73 6.82 -4.46
C ASP A 109 -10.87 6.10 -5.82
N GLU A 110 -12.10 5.79 -6.24
CA GLU A 110 -12.33 4.97 -7.44
C GLU A 110 -12.13 5.72 -8.76
N GLU A 111 -12.09 7.06 -8.76
CA GLU A 111 -11.95 7.86 -9.99
C GLU A 111 -10.50 8.27 -10.24
N THR A 112 -9.76 8.60 -9.18
CA THR A 112 -8.34 8.96 -9.24
C THR A 112 -7.39 7.78 -9.00
N HIS A 113 -7.89 6.67 -8.43
CA HIS A 113 -7.13 5.53 -7.93
C HIS A 113 -6.10 5.87 -6.82
N ASN A 114 -6.20 7.06 -6.22
CA ASN A 114 -5.33 7.49 -5.13
C ASN A 114 -5.79 6.91 -3.77
N PRO A 115 -4.86 6.43 -2.91
CA PRO A 115 -5.18 6.08 -1.53
C PRO A 115 -5.64 7.31 -0.73
N ILE A 116 -6.87 7.26 -0.22
CA ILE A 116 -7.44 8.31 0.65
C ILE A 116 -6.93 8.16 2.08
N THR A 117 -6.96 6.93 2.60
CA THR A 117 -6.54 6.65 3.97
C THR A 117 -6.19 5.18 4.17
N LEU A 118 -5.43 4.91 5.22
CA LEU A 118 -5.12 3.56 5.71
C LEU A 118 -5.48 3.53 7.20
N LEU A 119 -6.48 2.71 7.53
CA LEU A 119 -7.05 2.60 8.87
C LEU A 119 -6.52 1.37 9.61
N ASP A 120 -6.27 1.49 10.91
CA ASP A 120 -5.84 0.37 11.73
C ASP A 120 -6.93 -0.71 11.87
N GLY A 121 -6.52 -1.98 11.70
CA GLY A 121 -7.40 -3.13 11.86
C GLY A 121 -8.32 -3.42 10.66
N ARG A 122 -9.11 -4.48 10.81
CA ARG A 122 -10.05 -5.03 9.81
C ARG A 122 -11.38 -5.52 10.43
N ASP A 123 -11.65 -5.10 11.66
CA ASP A 123 -12.87 -5.44 12.42
C ASP A 123 -14.06 -4.54 12.05
N GLY A 124 -13.82 -3.52 11.23
CA GLY A 124 -14.79 -2.49 10.87
C GLY A 124 -14.93 -1.36 11.91
N GLY A 125 -14.24 -1.43 13.06
CA GLY A 125 -14.32 -0.43 14.13
C GLY A 125 -13.70 0.92 13.73
N ALA A 126 -12.55 0.88 13.04
CA ALA A 126 -11.94 2.09 12.46
C ALA A 126 -12.74 2.60 11.24
N LEU A 127 -13.17 1.70 10.34
CA LEU A 127 -14.02 2.04 9.19
C LEU A 127 -15.30 2.76 9.63
N ARG A 128 -15.98 2.29 10.68
CA ARG A 128 -17.17 2.94 11.22
C ARG A 128 -16.92 4.41 11.59
N LYS A 129 -15.81 4.71 12.26
CA LYS A 129 -15.44 6.08 12.64
C LYS A 129 -15.20 6.95 11.41
N TRP A 130 -14.55 6.39 10.38
CA TRP A 130 -14.30 7.10 9.12
C TRP A 130 -15.59 7.37 8.34
N LEU A 131 -16.48 6.37 8.19
CA LEU A 131 -17.80 6.52 7.54
C LEU A 131 -18.78 7.41 8.33
N LYS A 132 -18.50 7.74 9.60
CA LYS A 132 -19.27 8.76 10.34
C LYS A 132 -18.96 10.17 9.89
N ASN A 133 -17.72 10.44 9.47
CA ASN A 133 -17.28 11.75 9.02
C ASN A 133 -17.41 11.94 7.50
N ASN A 134 -17.51 10.84 6.74
CA ASN A 134 -17.60 10.83 5.28
C ASN A 134 -19.00 10.37 4.83
N LYS A 135 -20.02 11.21 5.09
CA LYS A 135 -21.43 10.93 4.74
C LYS A 135 -21.80 11.25 3.29
N HIS A 136 -20.87 11.77 2.49
CA HIS A 136 -21.05 12.11 1.08
C HIS A 136 -20.81 10.93 0.12
N ILE A 137 -20.27 9.81 0.63
CA ILE A 137 -19.99 8.60 -0.14
C ILE A 137 -21.29 7.91 -0.59
N LYS A 138 -21.40 7.60 -1.88
CA LYS A 138 -22.59 7.00 -2.52
C LYS A 138 -22.32 5.61 -3.10
N VAL A 139 -21.08 5.29 -3.46
CA VAL A 139 -20.71 3.98 -4.02
C VAL A 139 -19.49 3.44 -3.27
N ILE A 140 -19.55 2.17 -2.88
CA ILE A 140 -18.47 1.49 -2.18
C ILE A 140 -18.20 0.14 -2.83
N THR A 141 -17.07 0.03 -3.53
CA THR A 141 -16.53 -1.27 -3.96
C THR A 141 -15.82 -1.92 -2.78
N ARG A 142 -16.00 -3.22 -2.58
CA ARG A 142 -15.29 -3.98 -1.54
C ARG A 142 -15.14 -5.45 -1.86
N ASP A 143 -14.28 -6.12 -1.10
CA ASP A 143 -14.28 -7.59 -0.98
C ASP A 143 -15.66 -8.14 -0.52
N ARG A 144 -15.78 -9.47 -0.42
CA ARG A 144 -17.01 -10.12 0.07
C ARG A 144 -17.02 -10.34 1.59
N ALA A 145 -16.19 -9.63 2.38
CA ALA A 145 -16.18 -9.78 3.83
C ALA A 145 -17.44 -9.19 4.48
N SER A 146 -18.06 -9.98 5.36
CA SER A 146 -19.30 -9.59 6.06
C SER A 146 -19.11 -8.44 7.05
N ALA A 147 -17.90 -8.24 7.58
CA ALA A 147 -17.59 -7.16 8.51
C ALA A 147 -17.76 -5.77 7.88
N TYR A 148 -17.13 -5.51 6.73
CA TYR A 148 -17.30 -4.25 6.02
C TYR A 148 -18.73 -4.08 5.52
N ALA A 149 -19.34 -5.14 4.95
CA ALA A 149 -20.71 -5.09 4.44
C ALA A 149 -21.72 -4.63 5.50
N LYS A 150 -21.59 -5.14 6.74
CA LYS A 150 -22.42 -4.74 7.89
C LYS A 150 -22.17 -3.29 8.32
N VAL A 151 -20.92 -2.88 8.48
CA VAL A 151 -20.59 -1.52 8.91
C VAL A 151 -21.02 -0.47 7.88
N ILE A 152 -20.89 -0.76 6.59
CA ILE A 152 -21.41 0.11 5.53
C ILE A 152 -22.94 0.22 5.62
N ALA A 153 -23.67 -0.90 5.71
CA ALA A 153 -25.13 -0.88 5.76
C ALA A 153 -25.70 -0.17 7.01
N GLU A 154 -24.97 -0.16 8.13
CA GLU A 154 -25.36 0.56 9.35
C GLU A 154 -25.02 2.06 9.33
N GLU A 155 -23.94 2.46 8.66
CA GLU A 155 -23.47 3.86 8.66
C GLU A 155 -23.88 4.65 7.42
N LEU A 156 -24.06 3.99 6.28
CA LEU A 156 -24.44 4.54 4.98
C LEU A 156 -25.47 3.61 4.32
N PRO A 157 -26.72 3.54 4.82
CA PRO A 157 -27.73 2.62 4.30
C PRO A 157 -28.06 2.86 2.82
N ASP A 158 -27.94 4.10 2.35
CA ASP A 158 -28.21 4.51 0.97
C ASP A 158 -27.01 4.30 0.00
N ALA A 159 -25.84 3.90 0.51
CA ALA A 159 -24.65 3.72 -0.33
C ALA A 159 -24.66 2.37 -1.06
N MET A 160 -24.50 2.41 -2.39
CA MET A 160 -24.46 1.24 -3.25
C MET A 160 -23.19 0.41 -2.99
N GLN A 161 -23.36 -0.78 -2.41
CA GLN A 161 -22.26 -1.71 -2.18
C GLN A 161 -22.00 -2.58 -3.41
N VAL A 162 -20.86 -2.38 -4.06
CA VAL A 162 -20.41 -3.13 -5.25
C VAL A 162 -19.42 -4.22 -4.81
N ALA A 163 -19.57 -5.42 -5.37
CA ALA A 163 -18.60 -6.50 -5.15
C ALA A 163 -17.41 -6.33 -6.09
N ASP A 164 -16.19 -6.31 -5.54
CA ASP A 164 -14.96 -6.16 -6.33
C ASP A 164 -14.81 -7.27 -7.40
N ARG A 165 -14.45 -6.83 -8.60
CA ARG A 165 -14.21 -7.66 -9.79
C ARG A 165 -13.02 -8.60 -9.61
N PHE A 166 -11.92 -8.17 -8.97
CA PHE A 166 -10.75 -9.05 -8.78
C PHE A 166 -11.12 -10.25 -7.89
N HIS A 167 -11.77 -9.99 -6.76
CA HIS A 167 -12.29 -11.05 -5.88
C HIS A 167 -13.32 -11.94 -6.59
N LEU A 168 -14.22 -11.40 -7.41
CA LEU A 168 -15.15 -12.24 -8.20
C LEU A 168 -14.41 -13.17 -9.17
N HIS A 169 -13.40 -12.65 -9.89
CA HIS A 169 -12.58 -13.44 -10.82
C HIS A 169 -11.75 -14.51 -10.09
N GLN A 170 -11.14 -14.18 -8.94
CA GLN A 170 -10.39 -15.17 -8.14
C GLN A 170 -11.32 -16.29 -7.65
N ASN A 171 -12.50 -15.96 -7.11
CA ASN A 171 -13.47 -16.97 -6.64
C ASN A 171 -13.90 -17.91 -7.77
N LEU A 172 -14.12 -17.40 -8.99
CA LEU A 172 -14.45 -18.21 -10.16
C LEU A 172 -13.30 -19.14 -10.56
N LEU A 173 -12.06 -18.62 -10.64
CA LEU A 173 -10.89 -19.43 -10.98
C LEU A 173 -10.59 -20.51 -9.92
N GLU A 174 -10.79 -20.21 -8.64
CA GLU A 174 -10.71 -21.21 -7.57
C GLU A 174 -11.79 -22.28 -7.68
N ALA A 175 -13.03 -21.93 -8.04
CA ALA A 175 -14.11 -22.89 -8.23
C ALA A 175 -13.83 -23.82 -9.44
N ILE A 176 -13.42 -23.25 -10.57
CA ILE A 176 -13.01 -24.01 -11.77
C ILE A 176 -11.84 -24.95 -11.43
N LYS A 177 -10.83 -24.47 -10.70
CA LYS A 177 -9.69 -25.30 -10.29
C LYS A 177 -10.11 -26.43 -9.35
N LYS A 178 -11.07 -26.22 -8.44
CA LYS A 178 -11.61 -27.26 -7.56
C LYS A 178 -12.38 -28.33 -8.35
N ALA A 179 -13.16 -27.94 -9.36
CA ALA A 179 -13.85 -28.87 -10.25
C ALA A 179 -12.88 -29.68 -11.13
N LEU A 180 -11.90 -29.02 -11.78
CA LEU A 180 -10.90 -29.71 -12.59
C LEU A 180 -10.05 -30.69 -11.76
N ASN A 181 -9.70 -30.33 -10.53
CA ASN A 181 -8.99 -31.22 -9.61
C ASN A 181 -9.84 -32.38 -9.05
N HIS A 182 -11.16 -32.39 -9.30
CA HIS A 182 -12.05 -33.49 -8.94
C HIS A 182 -12.22 -34.46 -10.12
N GLU A 183 -12.42 -33.94 -11.33
CA GLU A 183 -12.62 -34.75 -12.54
C GLU A 183 -11.32 -35.31 -13.15
N LEU A 184 -10.18 -34.61 -12.99
CA LEU A 184 -8.91 -35.01 -13.57
C LEU A 184 -8.01 -35.71 -12.54
N PRO A 185 -7.43 -36.88 -12.87
CA PRO A 185 -6.48 -37.55 -11.98
C PRO A 185 -5.20 -36.71 -11.86
N ALA A 186 -4.65 -36.62 -10.65
CA ALA A 186 -3.43 -35.85 -10.36
C ALA A 186 -2.19 -36.28 -11.19
N THR A 187 -2.21 -37.50 -11.74
CA THR A 187 -1.22 -37.99 -12.71
C THR A 187 -1.94 -38.54 -13.93
N ILE A 188 -1.89 -37.82 -15.04
CA ILE A 188 -2.29 -38.34 -16.35
C ILE A 188 -1.09 -39.11 -16.92
N LYS A 189 -1.19 -40.44 -16.99
CA LYS A 189 -0.23 -41.26 -17.75
C LYS A 189 -0.50 -41.05 -19.23
N ILE A 190 0.40 -40.39 -19.94
CA ILE A 190 0.43 -40.42 -21.39
C ILE A 190 0.97 -41.81 -21.80
N PRO A 191 0.22 -42.62 -22.57
CA PRO A 191 0.74 -43.88 -23.07
C PRO A 191 1.84 -43.61 -24.11
N HIS A 192 3.04 -44.13 -23.86
CA HIS A 192 4.03 -44.29 -24.91
C HIS A 192 3.63 -45.52 -25.74
N ASN A 193 3.57 -45.36 -27.06
CA ASN A 193 3.04 -46.37 -27.98
C ASN A 193 4.16 -47.31 -28.46
N ASP A 194 4.71 -48.06 -27.52
CA ASP A 194 5.58 -49.20 -27.79
C ASP A 194 4.73 -50.48 -27.74
N GLU A 195 4.81 -51.31 -28.77
CA GLU A 195 3.92 -52.48 -28.96
C GLU A 195 4.32 -53.71 -28.12
N PRO A 196 3.42 -54.71 -27.93
CA PRO A 196 3.47 -55.60 -26.77
C PRO A 196 4.31 -56.88 -26.96
N GLU A 197 4.81 -57.41 -25.84
CA GLU A 197 5.16 -58.83 -25.68
C GLU A 197 4.34 -59.46 -24.55
N GLU A 198 3.97 -60.73 -24.71
CA GLU A 198 3.05 -61.44 -23.82
C GLU A 198 3.76 -62.23 -22.71
N SER A 199 3.16 -62.24 -21.51
CA SER A 199 3.21 -63.31 -20.49
C SER A 199 4.56 -63.76 -19.88
N HIS A 200 4.60 -63.86 -18.55
CA HIS A 200 4.72 -65.16 -17.86
C HIS A 200 4.45 -65.06 -16.33
N GLU A 201 3.85 -66.11 -15.76
CA GLU A 201 3.72 -66.38 -14.31
C GLU A 201 5.02 -67.04 -13.75
N THR A 202 5.30 -67.33 -12.47
CA THR A 202 4.65 -67.27 -11.11
C THR A 202 5.73 -66.77 -10.08
N ASP A 203 5.65 -66.75 -8.74
CA ASP A 203 4.64 -66.97 -7.67
C ASP A 203 5.02 -66.06 -6.45
N LYS A 204 4.33 -66.23 -5.32
CA LYS A 204 4.47 -65.49 -4.04
C LYS A 204 5.88 -65.48 -3.41
N LYS A 205 6.14 -64.44 -2.59
CA LYS A 205 6.78 -64.60 -1.28
C LYS A 205 6.36 -63.51 -0.27
N ASN A 206 6.55 -63.82 1.01
CA ASN A 206 5.79 -63.25 2.13
C ASN A 206 6.30 -61.88 2.65
N CYS A 207 5.32 -61.05 3.04
CA CYS A 207 5.22 -60.32 4.31
C CYS A 207 6.45 -60.27 5.26
N THR A 208 6.85 -59.05 5.64
CA THR A 208 6.84 -58.54 7.02
C THR A 208 6.82 -57.00 7.01
N GLY A 209 6.53 -56.35 8.15
CA GLY A 209 6.50 -54.89 8.25
C GLY A 209 7.24 -54.36 9.48
N CYS A 210 7.44 -53.05 9.49
CA CYS A 210 7.83 -52.21 10.63
C CYS A 210 6.89 -50.99 10.64
N GLY A 211 6.63 -50.31 11.76
CA GLY A 211 7.26 -50.43 13.08
C GLY A 211 7.57 -49.03 13.60
#